data_AF-A0A176F537-F1
#
_entry.id   AF-A0A176F537-F1
#
_cell.length_a   1.000
_cell.length_b   1.000
_cell.length_c   1.000
_cell.angle_alpha   90.00
_cell.angle_beta   90.00
_cell.angle_gamma   90.00
#
_symmetry.space_group_name_H-M   'P 1'
#
loop_
_entity.id
_entity.type
_entity.pdbx_description
1 polymer ?
#
loop_
_entity_poly.entity_id
_entity_poly.type
_entity_poly.pdbx_seq_one_letter_code
_entity_poly.pdbx_strand_id
1 'polypeptide(L)'
;MAIARDQTDECRVPKPPTDLAETAYLRNGYRAILRILIAEEALASETCTCLLDQFAWDQALAALPRFQTSDNPRLPFNVLELYAKADALEAQVVEACAE
;
A
#
# COMPACT_ATOMS: atom_id res chain seq x y z
N MET A 1 10.58 2.19 -27.67
CA MET A 1 9.40 3.05 -27.43
C MET A 1 9.43 3.42 -25.96
N ALA A 2 9.80 4.66 -25.62
CA ALA A 2 9.79 5.14 -24.24
C ALA A 2 8.34 5.51 -23.91
N ILE A 3 7.69 4.73 -23.06
CA ILE A 3 6.38 5.10 -22.53
C ILE A 3 6.63 6.27 -21.59
N ALA A 4 6.06 7.43 -21.89
CA ALA A 4 6.05 8.56 -20.98
C ALA A 4 5.41 8.05 -19.68
N ARG A 5 6.20 8.02 -18.59
CA ARG A 5 5.66 7.73 -17.26
C ARG A 5 4.70 8.86 -16.96
N ASP A 6 3.42 8.52 -16.91
CA ASP A 6 2.38 9.40 -16.43
C ASP A 6 2.77 9.86 -15.01
N GLN A 7 2.53 11.12 -14.64
CA GLN A 7 2.85 11.65 -13.30
C GLN A 7 2.11 10.87 -12.19
N THR A 8 1.04 10.16 -12.56
CA THR A 8 0.35 9.18 -11.71
C THR A 8 1.21 7.96 -11.34
N ASP A 9 2.26 7.63 -12.09
CA ASP A 9 3.19 6.53 -11.76
C ASP A 9 4.12 6.92 -10.59
N GLU A 10 4.40 8.22 -10.41
CA GLU A 10 5.30 8.72 -9.36
C GLU A 10 4.74 8.51 -7.96
N CYS A 11 3.40 8.48 -7.82
CA CYS A 11 2.75 8.19 -6.54
C CYS A 11 2.40 6.73 -6.32
N ARG A 12 2.80 5.83 -7.23
CA ARG A 12 2.49 4.41 -7.10
C ARG A 12 3.48 3.73 -6.17
N VAL A 13 2.98 3.04 -5.15
CA VAL A 13 3.83 2.23 -4.26
C VAL A 13 4.68 1.25 -5.11
N PRO A 14 6.02 1.31 -4.98
CA PRO A 14 6.93 0.55 -5.84
C PRO A 14 6.85 -0.96 -5.55
N LYS A 15 7.57 -1.75 -6.36
CA LYS A 15 7.77 -3.17 -6.05
C LYS A 15 8.52 -3.30 -4.71
N PRO A 16 8.15 -4.25 -3.85
CA PRO A 16 8.80 -4.41 -2.56
C PRO A 16 10.24 -4.91 -2.74
N PRO A 17 11.21 -4.42 -1.94
CA PRO A 17 12.58 -4.93 -1.91
C PRO A 17 12.62 -6.43 -1.65
N THR A 18 13.55 -7.15 -2.27
CA THR A 18 13.61 -8.62 -2.15
C THR A 18 14.00 -9.08 -0.75
N ASP A 19 14.73 -8.26 -0.02
CA ASP A 19 15.18 -8.45 1.36
C ASP A 19 14.15 -8.03 2.41
N LEU A 20 13.03 -7.39 2.00
CA LEU A 20 11.97 -6.97 2.93
C LEU A 20 11.35 -8.15 3.70
N ALA A 21 11.16 -9.29 3.04
CA ALA A 21 10.61 -10.48 3.66
C ALA A 21 10.96 -11.74 2.84
N GLU A 22 10.97 -12.90 3.50
CA GLU A 22 11.40 -14.18 2.95
C GLU A 22 10.65 -14.56 1.67
N THR A 23 9.32 -14.42 1.66
CA THR A 23 8.48 -14.89 0.55
C THR A 23 7.86 -13.73 -0.23
N ALA A 24 7.60 -13.97 -1.52
CA ALA A 24 6.87 -13.02 -2.37
C ALA A 24 5.48 -12.72 -1.82
N TYR A 25 4.83 -13.71 -1.20
CA TYR A 25 3.54 -13.54 -0.55
C TYR A 25 3.60 -12.49 0.56
N LEU A 26 4.58 -12.58 1.47
CA LEU A 26 4.76 -11.62 2.56
C LEU A 26 5.06 -10.22 2.00
N ARG A 27 6.01 -10.13 1.07
CA ARG A 27 6.38 -8.86 0.42
C ARG A 27 5.19 -8.19 -0.27
N ASN A 28 4.34 -8.97 -0.95
CA ASN A 28 3.14 -8.46 -1.61
C ASN A 28 2.08 -7.99 -0.61
N GLY A 29 1.95 -8.68 0.53
CA GLY A 29 1.09 -8.24 1.63
C GLY A 29 1.57 -6.92 2.24
N TYR A 30 2.87 -6.77 2.52
CA TYR A 30 3.42 -5.50 3.01
C TYR A 30 3.25 -4.36 2.01
N ARG A 31 3.35 -4.63 0.70
CA ARG A 31 3.00 -3.65 -0.33
C ARG A 31 1.54 -3.22 -0.26
N ALA A 32 0.60 -4.15 -0.06
CA ALA A 32 -0.81 -3.80 0.09
C ALA A 32 -1.06 -3.01 1.39
N ILE A 33 -0.41 -3.38 2.49
CA ILE A 33 -0.48 -2.62 3.75
C ILE A 33 0.04 -1.20 3.55
N LEU A 34 1.19 -1.00 2.89
CA LEU A 34 1.74 0.32 2.64
C LEU A 34 0.79 1.20 1.82
N ARG A 35 0.14 0.63 0.79
CA ARG A 35 -0.91 1.31 0.00
C ARG A 35 -2.09 1.73 0.87
N ILE A 36 -2.55 0.84 1.74
CA ILE A 36 -3.64 1.12 2.69
C ILE A 36 -3.26 2.29 3.60
N LEU A 37 -2.06 2.28 4.18
CA LEU A 37 -1.61 3.34 5.10
C LEU A 37 -1.56 4.71 4.41
N ILE A 38 -1.01 4.77 3.19
CA ILE A 38 -0.95 6.00 2.40
C ILE A 38 -2.35 6.52 2.08
N ALA A 39 -3.26 5.65 1.63
CA ALA A 39 -4.61 6.05 1.27
C ALA A 39 -5.44 6.46 2.51
N GLU A 40 -5.30 5.76 3.64
CA GLU A 40 -5.92 6.15 4.92
C GLU A 40 -5.44 7.53 5.36
N GLU A 41 -4.15 7.84 5.24
CA GLU A 41 -3.60 9.16 5.57
C GLU A 41 -4.08 10.25 4.60
N ALA A 42 -4.11 9.98 3.30
CA ALA A 42 -4.62 10.93 2.31
C ALA A 42 -6.07 11.33 2.61
N LEU A 43 -6.92 10.35 2.94
CA LEU A 43 -8.31 10.59 3.34
C LEU A 43 -8.41 11.33 4.69
N ALA A 44 -7.62 10.95 5.69
CA ALA A 44 -7.67 11.54 7.02
C ALA A 44 -7.18 13.00 7.05
N SER A 45 -6.18 13.32 6.23
CA SER A 45 -5.60 14.65 6.08
C SER A 45 -6.24 15.45 4.94
N GLU A 46 -7.28 14.91 4.28
CA GLU A 46 -7.99 15.51 3.14
C GLU A 46 -7.03 16.06 2.07
N THR A 47 -5.94 15.33 1.80
CA THR A 47 -4.87 15.77 0.90
C THR A 47 -4.85 14.97 -0.38
N CYS A 48 -4.78 15.69 -1.49
CA CYS A 48 -4.68 15.14 -2.84
C CYS A 48 -3.23 15.10 -3.37
N THR A 49 -2.28 15.45 -2.51
CA THR A 49 -0.85 15.37 -2.84
C THR A 49 -0.32 13.95 -2.67
N CYS A 50 0.74 13.63 -3.39
CA CYS A 50 1.40 12.36 -3.18
C CYS A 50 2.08 12.30 -1.81
N LEU A 51 1.76 11.28 -1.01
CA LEU A 51 2.36 11.06 0.31
C LEU A 51 3.42 9.95 0.32
N LEU A 52 3.76 9.37 -0.83
CA LEU A 52 4.65 8.20 -0.91
C LEU A 52 6.01 8.43 -0.24
N ASP A 53 6.53 9.66 -0.28
CA ASP A 53 7.80 10.06 0.34
C ASP A 53 7.75 10.12 1.89
N GLN A 54 6.56 10.13 2.47
CA GLN A 54 6.32 10.12 3.92
C GLN A 54 6.16 8.71 4.48
N PHE A 55 6.12 7.70 3.61
CA PHE A 55 5.87 6.31 3.98
C PHE A 55 7.03 5.38 3.60
N ALA A 56 7.40 4.51 4.54
CA ALA A 56 8.47 3.53 4.41
C ALA A 56 7.97 2.11 4.70
N TRP A 57 8.74 1.12 4.23
CA TRP A 57 8.41 -0.30 4.42
C TRP A 57 8.32 -0.70 5.90
N ASP A 58 9.09 -0.07 6.78
CA ASP A 58 9.06 -0.34 8.22
C ASP A 58 7.71 0.01 8.85
N GLN A 59 7.00 1.01 8.34
CA GLN A 59 5.63 1.32 8.79
C GLN A 59 4.65 0.22 8.39
N ALA A 60 4.80 -0.37 7.20
CA ALA A 60 3.98 -1.51 6.79
C ALA A 60 4.27 -2.76 7.65
N LEU A 61 5.54 -3.00 8.00
CA LEU A 61 5.93 -4.08 8.92
C LEU A 61 5.33 -3.85 10.32
N ALA A 62 5.45 -2.63 10.85
CA ALA A 62 4.89 -2.27 12.16
C ALA A 62 3.36 -2.32 12.19
N ALA A 63 2.69 -2.08 11.06
CA ALA A 63 1.25 -2.14 10.95
C ALA A 63 0.70 -3.58 10.79
N LEU A 64 1.56 -4.59 10.60
CA LEU A 64 1.15 -5.99 10.42
C LEU A 64 0.04 -6.46 11.39
N PRO A 65 0.13 -6.21 12.71
CA PRO A 65 -0.88 -6.70 13.65
C PRO A 65 -2.31 -6.19 13.38
N ARG A 66 -2.47 -5.03 12.71
CA ARG A 66 -3.79 -4.48 12.33
C ARG A 66 -4.49 -5.31 11.26
N PHE A 67 -3.71 -6.11 10.52
CA PHE A 67 -4.13 -6.84 9.33
C PHE A 67 -3.99 -8.35 9.49
N GLN A 68 -3.50 -8.80 10.65
CA GLN A 68 -3.26 -10.20 10.91
C GLN A 68 -4.58 -10.95 11.07
N THR A 69 -4.77 -12.00 10.26
CA THR A 69 -5.93 -12.90 10.31
C THR A 69 -5.54 -14.31 10.75
N SER A 70 -4.24 -14.59 10.89
CA SER A 70 -3.71 -15.89 11.32
C SER A 70 -2.42 -15.75 12.13
N ASP A 71 -2.21 -16.66 13.09
CA ASP A 71 -0.95 -16.81 13.82
C ASP A 71 0.14 -17.54 13.03
N ASN A 72 -0.15 -18.02 11.81
CA ASN A 72 0.84 -18.66 10.97
C ASN A 72 1.81 -17.60 10.40
N PRO A 73 3.10 -17.60 10.76
CA PRO A 73 4.05 -16.58 10.32
C PRO A 73 4.28 -16.59 8.80
N ARG A 74 3.96 -17.68 8.10
CA ARG A 74 4.06 -17.77 6.64
C ARG A 74 2.80 -17.28 5.92
N LEU A 75 1.66 -17.22 6.61
CA LEU A 75 0.36 -16.83 6.07
C LEU A 75 -0.40 -15.91 7.06
N PRO A 76 0.19 -14.78 7.51
CA PRO A 76 -0.40 -14.00 8.60
C PRO A 76 -1.66 -13.21 8.20
N PHE A 77 -1.93 -13.02 6.90
CA PHE A 77 -3.03 -12.18 6.40
C PHE A 77 -3.62 -12.72 5.10
N ASN A 78 -4.79 -12.26 4.66
CA ASN A 78 -5.25 -12.54 3.30
C ASN A 78 -4.76 -11.45 2.33
N VAL A 79 -3.73 -11.77 1.53
CA VAL A 79 -3.17 -10.80 0.55
C VAL A 79 -4.23 -10.28 -0.41
N LEU A 80 -5.16 -11.12 -0.87
CA LEU A 80 -6.19 -10.69 -1.82
C LEU A 80 -7.15 -9.67 -1.19
N GLU A 81 -7.53 -9.88 0.07
CA GLU A 81 -8.35 -8.92 0.81
C GLU A 81 -7.62 -7.61 1.08
N LEU A 82 -6.31 -7.66 1.35
CA LEU A 82 -5.50 -6.45 1.50
C LEU A 82 -5.44 -5.64 0.21
N TYR A 83 -5.27 -6.30 -0.94
CA TYR A 83 -5.28 -5.62 -2.23
C TYR A 83 -6.66 -5.02 -2.52
N ALA A 84 -7.75 -5.77 -2.29
CA ALA A 84 -9.10 -5.25 -2.47
C ALA A 84 -9.38 -4.03 -1.56
N LYS A 85 -8.93 -4.07 -0.30
CA LYS A 85 -9.04 -2.92 0.62
C LYS A 85 -8.21 -1.73 0.13
N ALA A 86 -6.98 -1.96 -0.32
CA ALA A 86 -6.11 -0.90 -0.85
C ALA A 86 -6.76 -0.22 -2.07
N ASP A 87 -7.25 -1.02 -3.03
CA ASP A 87 -7.88 -0.51 -4.25
C ASP A 87 -9.16 0.29 -3.93
N ALA A 88 -9.96 -0.15 -2.95
CA ALA A 88 -11.15 0.56 -2.51
C ALA A 88 -10.84 1.90 -1.82
N LEU A 89 -9.75 1.99 -1.06
CA LEU A 89 -9.32 3.24 -0.42
C LEU A 89 -8.72 4.20 -1.45
N GLU A 90 -7.89 3.69 -2.37
CA GLU A 90 -7.32 4.51 -3.45
C GLU A 90 -8.43 5.07 -4.37
N ALA A 91 -9.49 4.30 -4.64
CA ALA A 91 -10.65 4.79 -5.37
C ALA A 91 -11.35 5.94 -4.61
N GLN A 92 -11.52 5.82 -3.29
CA GLN A 92 -12.08 6.89 -2.46
C GLN A 92 -11.20 8.15 -2.47
N VAL A 93 -9.87 8.00 -2.44
CA VAL A 93 -8.94 9.14 -2.57
C VAL A 93 -9.14 9.83 -3.91
N VAL A 94 -9.22 9.06 -5.01
CA VAL A 94 -9.45 9.62 -6.34
C VAL A 94 -10.79 10.35 -6.42
N GLU A 95 -11.86 9.79 -5.87
CA GLU A 95 -13.18 10.43 -5.83
C GLU A 95 -13.18 11.72 -4.98
N ALA A 96 -12.53 11.71 -3.82
CA ALA A 96 -12.42 12.89 -2.95
C ALA A 96 -11.58 14.02 -3.57
N CYS A 97 -10.65 13.67 -4.45
CA CYS A 97 -9.74 14.59 -5.12
C CYS A 97 -10.19 15.02 -6.52
N ALA A 98 -11.31 14.48 -7.00
CA ALA A 98 -11.92 14.88 -8.26
C ALA A 98 -12.77 16.15 -8.05
N GLU A 99 -12.17 17.31 -8.28
CA GLU A 99 -12.88 18.60 -8.39
C GLU A 99 -13.18 18.95 -9.86
#